data_AF-A0A7G6RL54-F1
#
_entry.id   AF-A0A7G6RL54-F1
#
_cell.length_a   1.000
_cell.length_b   1.000
_cell.length_c   1.000
_cell.angle_alpha   90.00
_cell.angle_beta   90.00
_cell.angle_gamma   90.00
#
_symmetry.space_group_name_H-M   'P 1'
#
loop_
_entity.id
_entity.type
_entity.pdbx_description
1 polymer ?
#
loop_
_entity_poly.entity_id
_entity_poly.type
_entity_poly.pdbx_seq_one_letter_code
_entity_poly.pdbx_strand_id
1 'polypeptide(L)'
;MAHAPGHPLTEGKRPYEFQHRVVFYDTNGVGPFECHWCGVEVDFSNMHIDHHDNDKTNNTPGNLLPSCPHCNMNRPRRERYLRFRDAFRKTIVDDDGVSEAILAQLTDRTTGRLQ
;
A
#
# COMPACT_ATOMS: atom_id res chain seq x y z
N MET A 1 17.11 2.45 -9.20
CA MET A 1 17.85 1.20 -8.93
C MET A 1 19.20 1.56 -8.33
N ALA A 2 19.76 0.71 -7.49
CA ALA A 2 21.09 0.85 -6.91
C ALA A 2 22.04 -0.18 -7.55
N HIS A 3 23.29 0.21 -7.82
CA HIS A 3 24.35 -0.73 -8.19
C HIS A 3 24.88 -1.40 -6.91
N ALA A 4 24.67 -2.71 -6.79
CA ALA A 4 24.91 -3.48 -5.57
C ALA A 4 25.56 -4.85 -5.85
N PRO A 5 26.72 -4.92 -6.54
CA PRO A 5 27.37 -6.19 -6.84
C PRO A 5 27.74 -6.95 -5.55
N GLY A 6 27.45 -8.25 -5.51
CA GLY A 6 27.75 -9.10 -4.35
C GLY A 6 26.80 -8.91 -3.16
N HIS A 7 25.80 -8.03 -3.27
CA HIS A 7 24.75 -7.93 -2.27
C HIS A 7 23.88 -9.21 -2.28
N PRO A 8 23.43 -9.73 -1.13
CA PRO A 8 22.63 -10.97 -1.07
C PRO A 8 21.40 -10.97 -1.99
N LEU A 9 20.74 -9.83 -2.16
CA LEU A 9 19.60 -9.68 -3.08
C LEU A 9 19.96 -9.79 -4.58
N THR A 10 21.22 -9.59 -4.93
CA THR A 10 21.74 -9.65 -6.31
C THR A 10 22.53 -10.93 -6.61
N GLU A 11 22.66 -11.84 -5.63
CA GLU A 11 23.44 -13.07 -5.81
C GLU A 11 22.86 -13.91 -6.96
N GLY A 12 23.74 -14.31 -7.89
CA GLY A 12 23.35 -15.04 -9.10
C GLY A 12 22.54 -14.23 -10.13
N LYS A 13 22.43 -12.90 -9.98
CA LYS A 13 21.66 -11.99 -10.86
C LYS A 13 22.53 -10.84 -11.37
N ARG A 14 21.89 -9.86 -12.03
CA ARG A 14 22.51 -8.60 -12.43
C ARG A 14 22.95 -7.81 -11.18
N PRO A 15 24.00 -6.98 -11.24
CA PRO A 15 24.54 -6.25 -10.09
C PRO A 15 23.69 -5.04 -9.69
N TYR A 16 22.38 -5.10 -9.91
CA TYR A 16 21.45 -4.00 -9.67
C TYR A 16 20.20 -4.52 -8.97
N GLU A 17 19.71 -3.74 -7.99
CA GLU A 17 18.47 -4.02 -7.26
C GLU A 17 17.72 -2.69 -7.01
N PHE A 18 16.45 -2.76 -6.60
CA PHE A 18 15.72 -1.58 -6.17
C PHE A 18 16.34 -0.98 -4.90
N GLN A 19 16.56 0.33 -4.92
CA GLN A 19 17.23 1.05 -3.83
C GLN A 19 16.52 0.85 -2.48
N HIS A 20 15.19 0.89 -2.44
CA HIS A 20 14.44 0.62 -1.21
C HIS A 20 14.66 -0.80 -0.67
N ARG A 21 14.85 -1.81 -1.52
CA ARG A 21 15.13 -3.18 -1.05
C ARG A 21 16.52 -3.29 -0.44
N VAL A 22 17.51 -2.64 -1.06
CA VAL A 22 18.90 -2.58 -0.54
C VAL A 22 18.93 -1.86 0.80
N VAL A 23 18.41 -0.63 0.88
CA VAL A 23 18.38 0.16 2.13
C VAL A 23 17.66 -0.59 3.26
N PHE A 24 16.52 -1.21 2.96
CA PHE A 24 15.77 -1.97 3.95
C PHE A 24 16.54 -3.21 4.42
N TYR A 25 17.18 -3.96 3.52
CA TYR A 25 18.00 -5.12 3.85
C TYR A 25 19.20 -4.74 4.73
N ASP A 26 19.95 -3.71 4.34
CA ASP A 26 21.11 -3.24 5.09
C ASP A 26 20.74 -2.78 6.51
N THR A 27 19.53 -2.25 6.67
CA THR A 27 19.04 -1.77 7.97
C THR A 27 18.48 -2.88 8.86
N ASN A 28 17.72 -3.83 8.29
CA ASN A 28 16.89 -4.76 9.05
C ASN A 28 17.32 -6.24 8.91
N GLY A 29 18.25 -6.55 8.00
CA GLY A 29 18.65 -7.91 7.67
C GLY A 29 17.64 -8.64 6.79
N VAL A 30 17.62 -9.98 6.89
CA VAL A 30 16.87 -10.86 5.98
C VAL A 30 15.41 -11.10 6.38
N GLY A 31 15.05 -10.82 7.63
CA GLY A 31 13.74 -11.15 8.20
C GLY A 31 13.75 -12.47 8.99
N PRO A 32 12.57 -13.08 9.26
CA PRO A 32 11.25 -12.67 8.78
C PRO A 32 10.76 -11.35 9.39
N PHE A 33 9.70 -10.79 8.80
CA PHE A 33 9.06 -9.56 9.24
C PHE A 33 7.56 -9.76 9.38
N GLU A 34 6.90 -8.88 10.14
CA GLU A 34 5.45 -8.77 10.11
C GLU A 34 5.06 -7.64 9.15
N CYS A 35 4.09 -7.90 8.27
CA CYS A 35 3.50 -6.86 7.43
C CYS A 35 3.00 -5.72 8.31
N HIS A 36 3.51 -4.51 8.08
CA HIS A 36 3.19 -3.34 8.89
C HIS A 36 1.68 -3.06 8.97
N TRP A 37 0.93 -3.42 7.92
CA TRP A 37 -0.49 -3.09 7.81
C TRP A 37 -1.44 -4.15 8.39
N CYS A 38 -1.06 -5.43 8.37
CA CYS A 38 -1.96 -6.52 8.78
C CYS A 38 -1.32 -7.57 9.69
N GLY A 39 -0.03 -7.46 10.00
CA GLY A 39 0.70 -8.36 10.90
C GLY A 39 1.07 -9.73 10.30
N VAL A 40 0.66 -10.04 9.07
CA VAL A 40 1.03 -11.35 8.46
C VAL A 40 2.54 -11.44 8.29
N GLU A 41 3.12 -12.59 8.62
CA GLU A 41 4.54 -12.84 8.42
C GLU A 41 4.91 -12.79 6.93
N VAL A 42 6.00 -12.09 6.62
CA VAL A 42 6.53 -11.89 5.27
C VAL A 42 8.06 -11.90 5.26
N ASP A 43 8.64 -12.20 4.11
CA ASP A 43 10.08 -12.17 3.85
C ASP A 43 10.37 -11.63 2.43
N PHE A 44 11.64 -11.55 2.04
CA PHE A 44 12.02 -11.05 0.72
C PHE A 44 11.48 -11.87 -0.47
N SER A 45 10.97 -13.09 -0.25
CA SER A 45 10.33 -13.93 -1.26
C SER A 45 8.86 -13.57 -1.48
N ASN A 46 8.17 -13.02 -0.47
CA ASN A 46 6.73 -12.77 -0.52
C ASN A 46 6.31 -11.35 -0.06
N MET A 47 7.25 -10.42 0.19
CA MET A 47 6.96 -9.03 0.58
C MET A 47 7.25 -8.01 -0.52
N HIS A 48 6.65 -6.83 -0.35
CA HIS A 48 7.10 -5.58 -0.94
C HIS A 48 7.59 -4.64 0.17
N ILE A 49 8.57 -3.81 -0.15
CA ILE A 49 8.93 -2.67 0.70
C ILE A 49 8.00 -1.52 0.30
N ASP A 50 7.14 -1.11 1.22
CA ASP A 50 6.20 -0.01 1.05
C ASP A 50 6.85 1.31 1.51
N HIS A 51 6.45 2.41 0.87
CA HIS A 51 6.83 3.77 1.25
C HIS A 51 5.69 4.35 2.07
N HIS A 52 5.94 4.59 3.36
CA HIS A 52 4.90 5.04 4.29
C HIS A 52 4.21 6.32 3.81
N ASP A 53 4.97 7.26 3.23
CA ASP A 53 4.47 8.51 2.64
C ASP A 53 3.94 8.40 1.19
N ASN A 54 3.97 7.21 0.58
CA ASN A 54 3.70 6.95 -0.85
C ASN A 54 4.67 7.62 -1.84
N ASP A 55 5.78 8.21 -1.39
CA ASP A 55 6.82 8.74 -2.25
C ASP A 55 7.90 7.68 -2.50
N LYS A 56 7.88 7.09 -3.69
CA LYS A 56 8.83 6.06 -4.13
C LYS A 56 10.29 6.54 -4.20
N THR A 57 10.52 7.85 -4.12
CA THR A 57 11.86 8.45 -4.13
C THR A 57 12.41 8.64 -2.72
N ASN A 58 11.56 8.65 -1.68
CA ASN A 58 11.97 8.79 -0.29
C ASN A 58 12.40 7.43 0.31
N ASN A 59 13.64 7.04 0.05
CA ASN A 59 14.21 5.78 0.54
C ASN A 59 14.86 5.89 1.93
N THR A 60 14.42 6.82 2.78
CA THR A 60 14.94 6.91 4.16
C THR A 60 14.51 5.66 4.95
N PRO A 61 15.38 5.06 5.79
CA PRO A 61 15.07 3.80 6.47
C PRO A 61 13.75 3.80 7.24
N GLY A 62 13.42 4.90 7.92
CA GLY A 62 12.16 5.04 8.67
C GLY A 62 10.89 5.21 7.81
N ASN A 63 11.04 5.44 6.50
CA ASN A 63 9.92 5.51 5.55
C ASN A 63 9.65 4.17 4.85
N LEU A 64 10.52 3.18 5.03
CA LEU A 64 10.44 1.87 4.36
C LEU A 64 9.85 0.83 5.30
N LEU A 65 8.77 0.19 4.87
CA LEU A 65 8.01 -0.75 5.70
C LEU A 65 7.87 -2.11 5.00
N PRO A 66 7.97 -3.24 5.73
CA PRO A 66 7.64 -4.54 5.16
C PRO A 66 6.12 -4.62 4.97
N SER A 67 5.66 -4.97 3.77
CA SER A 67 4.24 -5.14 3.47
C SER A 67 3.99 -6.39 2.64
N CYS A 68 2.91 -7.10 2.95
CA CYS A 68 2.43 -8.15 2.06
C CYS A 68 1.92 -7.55 0.73
N PRO A 69 1.82 -8.35 -0.35
CA PRO A 69 1.39 -7.87 -1.66
C PRO A 69 -0.04 -7.34 -1.65
N HIS A 70 -0.92 -7.96 -0.86
CA HIS A 70 -2.30 -7.53 -0.73
C HIS A 70 -2.41 -6.09 -0.19
N CYS A 71 -1.75 -5.78 0.92
CA CYS A 71 -1.79 -4.46 1.54
C CYS A 71 -1.15 -3.40 0.64
N ASN A 72 0.06 -3.67 0.12
CA ASN A 72 0.80 -2.73 -0.71
C ASN A 72 0.03 -2.34 -1.99
N MET A 73 -0.58 -3.31 -2.68
CA MET A 73 -1.33 -3.03 -3.93
C MET A 73 -2.67 -2.32 -3.69
N ASN A 74 -3.33 -2.58 -2.55
CA ASN A 74 -4.65 -2.02 -2.27
C ASN A 74 -4.60 -0.64 -1.60
N ARG A 75 -3.48 -0.28 -0.97
CA ARG A 75 -3.34 1.01 -0.27
C ARG A 75 -3.56 2.23 -1.19
N PRO A 76 -2.95 2.33 -2.39
CA PRO A 76 -3.22 3.44 -3.31
C PRO A 76 -4.69 3.48 -3.78
N ARG A 77 -5.33 2.31 -3.94
CA ARG A 77 -6.75 2.22 -4.32
C ARG A 77 -7.66 2.75 -3.22
N ARG A 78 -7.36 2.39 -1.96
CA ARG A 78 -8.10 2.86 -0.78
C ARG A 78 -7.95 4.37 -0.61
N GLU A 79 -6.74 4.90 -0.72
CA GLU A 79 -6.51 6.35 -0.62
C GLU A 79 -7.23 7.13 -1.72
N ARG A 80 -7.17 6.63 -2.96
CA ARG A 80 -7.90 7.23 -4.09
C ARG A 80 -9.42 7.21 -3.86
N TYR A 81 -9.96 6.09 -3.37
CA TYR A 81 -11.39 5.99 -3.02
C TYR A 81 -11.77 6.99 -1.93
N LEU A 82 -10.99 7.10 -0.85
CA LEU A 82 -11.26 8.06 0.23
C LEU A 82 -11.20 9.50 -0.26
N ARG A 83 -10.20 9.86 -1.09
CA ARG A 83 -10.13 11.19 -1.72
C ARG A 83 -11.36 11.49 -2.58
N PHE A 84 -11.80 10.55 -3.40
CA PHE A 84 -13.01 10.73 -4.21
C PHE A 84 -14.28 10.84 -3.36
N ARG A 85 -14.42 9.98 -2.34
CA ARG A 85 -15.55 10.04 -1.40
C ARG A 85 -15.62 11.38 -0.70
N ASP A 86 -14.48 11.89 -0.22
CA ASP A 86 -14.43 13.15 0.51
C ASP A 86 -14.69 14.35 -0.42
N ALA A 87 -14.17 14.32 -1.65
CA ALA A 87 -14.50 15.32 -2.67
C ALA A 87 -16.00 15.31 -3.03
N PHE A 88 -16.58 14.13 -3.26
CA PHE A 88 -18.01 13.98 -3.58
C PHE A 88 -18.90 14.37 -2.39
N ARG A 89 -18.53 13.98 -1.17
CA ARG A 89 -19.21 14.40 0.05
C ARG A 89 -19.21 15.92 0.15
N LYS A 90 -18.05 16.57 -0.03
CA LYS A 90 -17.92 18.02 0.00
C LYS A 90 -18.83 18.71 -1.02
N THR A 91 -18.88 18.21 -2.25
CA THR A 91 -19.81 18.71 -3.29
C THR A 91 -21.28 18.61 -2.86
N ILE A 92 -21.69 17.52 -2.19
CA ILE A 92 -23.07 17.38 -1.69
C ILE A 92 -23.36 18.37 -0.54
N VAL A 93 -22.41 18.60 0.36
CA VAL A 93 -22.67 19.49 1.52
C VAL A 93 -22.65 20.97 1.14
N ASP A 94 -21.92 21.34 0.08
CA ASP A 94 -21.78 22.73 -0.37
C ASP A 94 -22.94 23.19 -1.29
N ASP A 95 -23.71 22.25 -1.89
CA ASP A 95 -24.93 22.54 -2.67
C ASP A 95 -26.20 22.37 -1.79
N ASP A 96 -26.46 23.36 -0.91
CA ASP A 96 -27.74 23.85 -0.37
C ASP A 96 -29.02 22.96 -0.34
N GLY A 97 -28.93 21.63 -0.14
CA GLY A 97 -30.06 20.81 0.34
C GLY A 97 -30.49 19.61 -0.51
N VAL A 98 -29.61 18.62 -0.70
CA VAL A 98 -30.02 17.30 -1.24
C VAL A 98 -29.28 16.17 -0.53
N SER A 99 -29.86 15.05 -0.11
CA SER A 99 -31.15 14.69 0.50
C SER A 99 -30.94 13.26 1.04
N GLU A 100 -31.77 12.83 2.00
CA GLU A 100 -31.90 11.43 2.46
C GLU A 100 -32.04 10.38 1.32
N ALA A 101 -32.32 10.81 0.07
CA ALA A 101 -32.52 9.92 -1.08
C ALA A 101 -31.25 9.23 -1.59
N ILE A 102 -30.04 9.77 -1.37
CA ILE A 102 -28.79 9.14 -1.83
C ILE A 102 -28.34 8.04 -0.86
N LEU A 103 -28.61 8.18 0.45
CA LEU A 103 -28.30 7.14 1.43
C LEU A 103 -29.15 5.87 1.21
N ALA A 104 -30.42 6.03 0.81
CA ALA A 104 -31.35 4.95 0.54
C ALA A 104 -30.94 4.06 -0.67
N GLN A 105 -30.20 4.59 -1.65
CA GLN A 105 -29.75 3.83 -2.82
C GLN A 105 -28.48 2.99 -2.55
N LEU A 106 -27.76 3.26 -1.46
CA LEU A 106 -26.55 2.51 -1.08
C LEU A 106 -26.84 1.35 -0.11
N THR A 107 -27.99 1.35 0.57
CA THR A 107 -28.41 0.26 1.46
C THR A 107 -29.04 -0.92 0.72
N ASP A 108 -29.54 -0.72 -0.50
CA ASP A 108 -30.28 -1.75 -1.26
C ASP A 108 -29.38 -2.84 -1.90
N ARG A 109 -28.04 -2.69 -1.86
CA ARG A 109 -27.11 -3.70 -2.38
C ARG A 109 -26.72 -4.79 -1.37
N THR A 110 -27.30 -4.80 -0.17
CA THR A 110 -26.99 -5.82 0.87
C THR A 110 -28.02 -6.93 1.05
N THR A 111 -29.11 -6.95 0.27
CA THR A 111 -30.12 -8.02 0.32
C THR A 111 -30.43 -8.60 -1.07
N GLY A 112 -29.42 -9.17 -1.73
CA GLY A 112 -29.61 -9.92 -2.98
C GLY A 112 -29.27 -11.41 -2.80
N ARG A 113 -30.08 -12.15 -2.03
CA ARG A 113 -30.01 -13.62 -1.98
C ARG A 113 -30.88 -14.19 -3.11
N LEU A 114 -30.26 -15.01 -3.96
CA LEU A 114 -30.87 -15.80 -5.02
C LEU A 114 -32.13 -16.55 -4.55
N GLN A 115 -33.19 -16.49 -5.36
CA GLN A 115 -34.03 -17.63 -5.70
C GLN A 115 -34.21 -17.66 -7.21
#